data_AF-A0A3B8ZJ47-F1
#
_entry.id   AF-A0A3B8ZJ47-F1
#
_cell.length_a   1.000
_cell.length_b   1.000
_cell.length_c   1.000
_cell.angle_alpha   90.00
_cell.angle_beta   90.00
_cell.angle_gamma   90.00
#
_symmetry.space_group_name_H-M   'P 1'
#
loop_
_entity.id
_entity.type
_entity.pdbx_description
1 polymer ?
#
loop_
_entity_poly.entity_id
_entity_poly.type
_entity_poly.pdbx_seq_one_letter_code
_entity_poly.pdbx_strand_id
1 'polypeptide(L)'
;MLISTLNSLLLFGQDNPLNYIYLAAAGIILVIGLVMFIVLMNFFWLWIQSVTTGASIGIVDLIGMYFRRVDARTIVRSKVTAVQAGLTDKELNSGQLEAHFLAGGNVPQVVRALV
;
A
#
# COMPACT_ATOMS: atom_id res chain seq x y z
N MET A 1 -29.39 -7.81 36.82
CA MET A 1 -28.78 -7.07 35.71
C MET A 1 -27.54 -7.78 35.15
N LEU A 2 -26.54 -8.14 35.98
CA LEU A 2 -25.35 -8.88 35.55
C LEU A 2 -25.61 -10.29 34.96
N ILE A 3 -26.65 -10.99 35.42
CA ILE A 3 -26.99 -12.35 34.94
C ILE A 3 -27.71 -12.30 33.58
N SER A 4 -28.50 -11.25 33.28
CA SER A 4 -29.17 -11.15 31.97
C SER A 4 -28.21 -10.71 30.85
N THR A 5 -27.14 -9.95 31.18
CA THR A 5 -26.05 -9.63 30.26
C THR A 5 -25.17 -10.85 29.93
N LEU A 6 -25.02 -11.78 30.89
CA LEU A 6 -24.43 -13.10 30.66
C LEU A 6 -25.32 -13.98 29.79
N ASN A 7 -26.64 -13.97 30.02
CA ASN A 7 -27.59 -14.67 29.14
C ASN A 7 -27.64 -14.07 27.74
N SER A 8 -27.49 -12.75 27.53
CA SER A 8 -27.36 -12.18 26.18
C SER A 8 -26.03 -12.56 25.52
N LEU A 9 -24.95 -12.76 26.29
CA LEU A 9 -23.68 -13.30 25.80
C LEU A 9 -23.79 -14.78 25.42
N LEU A 10 -24.55 -15.57 26.18
CA LEU A 10 -24.86 -16.97 25.89
C LEU A 10 -25.90 -17.14 24.77
N LEU A 11 -26.73 -16.13 24.50
CA LEU A 11 -27.64 -16.08 23.34
C LEU A 11 -26.92 -15.81 22.02
N PHE A 12 -25.71 -15.23 22.02
CA PHE A 12 -24.80 -15.27 20.86
C PHE A 12 -24.20 -16.68 20.64
N GLY A 13 -24.28 -17.55 21.65
CA GLY A 13 -23.93 -18.97 21.57
C GLY A 13 -25.13 -19.90 21.35
N GLN A 14 -26.32 -19.39 21.03
CA GLN A 14 -27.50 -20.22 20.82
C GLN A 14 -27.53 -20.79 19.39
N ASP A 15 -26.94 -21.98 19.24
CA ASP A 15 -27.26 -23.13 18.36
C ASP A 15 -28.04 -22.84 17.06
N ASN A 16 -27.64 -21.82 16.31
CA ASN A 16 -28.11 -21.58 14.96
C ASN A 16 -26.90 -21.64 14.02
N PRO A 17 -26.86 -22.54 13.02
CA PRO A 17 -25.74 -22.62 12.07
C PRO A 17 -25.50 -21.29 11.35
N LEU A 18 -26.51 -20.43 11.26
CA LEU A 18 -26.41 -19.09 10.68
C LEU A 18 -25.59 -18.11 11.52
N ASN A 19 -25.58 -18.22 12.86
CA ASN A 19 -24.88 -17.25 13.72
C ASN A 19 -23.35 -17.41 13.65
N TYR A 20 -22.87 -18.64 13.51
CA TYR A 20 -21.46 -18.92 13.24
C TYR A 20 -21.00 -18.34 11.90
N ILE A 21 -21.86 -18.36 10.87
CA ILE A 21 -21.57 -17.76 9.57
C ILE A 21 -21.48 -16.24 9.67
N TYR A 22 -22.38 -15.58 10.41
CA TYR A 22 -22.33 -14.12 10.62
C TYR A 22 -21.09 -13.69 11.43
N LEU A 23 -20.72 -14.42 12.48
CA LEU A 23 -19.49 -14.16 13.24
C LEU A 23 -18.23 -14.33 12.38
N ALA A 24 -18.18 -15.38 11.56
CA ALA A 24 -17.07 -15.60 10.63
C ALA A 24 -17.00 -14.49 9.56
N ALA A 25 -18.14 -14.09 8.99
CA ALA A 25 -18.22 -13.02 8.00
C ALA A 25 -17.81 -11.65 8.59
N ALA A 26 -18.27 -11.33 9.80
CA ALA A 26 -17.89 -10.10 10.50
C ALA A 26 -16.38 -10.06 10.80
N GLY A 27 -15.80 -11.19 11.21
CA GLY A 27 -14.35 -11.32 11.39
C GLY A 27 -13.57 -11.08 10.10
N ILE A 28 -13.99 -11.66 8.99
CA ILE A 28 -13.36 -11.49 7.67
C ILE A 28 -13.43 -10.04 7.19
N ILE A 29 -14.60 -9.40 7.32
CA ILE A 29 -14.79 -7.99 6.94
C ILE A 29 -13.88 -7.07 7.76
N LEU A 30 -13.76 -7.32 9.06
CA LEU A 30 -12.88 -6.54 9.93
C LEU A 30 -11.40 -6.69 9.52
N VAL A 31 -10.97 -7.90 9.17
CA VAL A 31 -9.60 -8.15 8.69
C VAL A 31 -9.35 -7.45 7.35
N ILE A 32 -10.27 -7.55 6.40
CA ILE A 32 -10.15 -6.88 5.08
C ILE A 32 -10.08 -5.36 5.25
N GLY A 33 -10.96 -4.79 6.10
CA GLY A 33 -10.97 -3.36 6.40
C GLY A 33 -9.66 -2.89 7.02
N LEU A 34 -9.11 -3.66 7.96
CA LEU A 34 -7.83 -3.34 8.59
C LEU A 34 -6.67 -3.38 7.58
N VAL A 35 -6.64 -4.39 6.69
CA VAL A 35 -5.63 -4.50 5.63
C VAL A 35 -5.72 -3.30 4.68
N MET A 36 -6.92 -2.93 4.24
CA MET A 36 -7.11 -1.78 3.36
C MET A 36 -6.64 -0.47 4.00
N PHE A 37 -6.93 -0.28 5.29
CA PHE A 37 -6.47 0.88 6.04
C PHE A 37 -4.93 0.95 6.14
N ILE A 38 -4.28 -0.18 6.42
CA ILE A 38 -2.82 -0.28 6.47
C ILE A 38 -2.19 0.03 5.10
N VAL A 39 -2.81 -0.42 4.00
CA VAL A 39 -2.33 -0.13 2.65
C VAL A 39 -2.41 1.37 2.37
N LEU A 40 -3.55 2.01 2.62
CA LEU A 40 -3.72 3.47 2.44
C LEU A 40 -2.67 4.27 3.22
N MET A 41 -2.40 3.87 4.46
CA MET A 41 -1.44 4.53 5.32
C MET A 41 0.01 4.37 4.81
N ASN A 42 0.34 3.20 4.25
CA ASN A 42 1.62 2.98 3.58
C ASN A 42 1.81 3.87 2.33
N PHE A 43 0.76 4.09 1.53
CA PHE A 43 0.81 4.97 0.36
C PHE A 43 1.07 6.43 0.78
N PHE A 44 0.41 6.90 1.84
CA PHE A 44 0.66 8.23 2.40
C PHE A 44 2.11 8.41 2.87
N TRP A 45 2.68 7.38 3.50
CA TRP A 45 4.07 7.40 3.95
C TRP A 45 5.06 7.50 2.78
N LEU A 46 4.82 6.74 1.70
CA LEU A 46 5.63 6.79 0.48
C LEU A 46 5.58 8.16 -0.20
N TRP A 47 4.40 8.80 -0.21
CA TRP A 47 4.24 10.15 -0.76
C TRP A 47 4.99 11.20 0.06
N ILE A 48 4.90 11.16 1.38
CA ILE A 48 5.68 12.06 2.25
C ILE A 48 7.17 11.89 1.96
N GLN A 49 7.64 10.64 1.87
CA GLN A 49 9.03 10.35 1.57
C GLN A 49 9.49 10.95 0.23
N SER A 50 8.71 10.81 -0.85
CA SER A 50 9.07 11.37 -2.17
C SER A 50 9.11 12.90 -2.18
N VAL A 51 8.19 13.55 -1.45
CA VAL A 51 8.12 15.01 -1.36
C VAL A 51 9.30 15.56 -0.56
N THR A 52 9.62 14.97 0.60
CA THR A 52 10.71 15.43 1.46
C THR A 52 12.09 15.28 0.80
N THR A 53 12.29 14.26 -0.04
CA THR A 53 13.55 14.05 -0.75
C THR A 53 13.61 14.75 -2.11
N GLY A 54 12.58 15.50 -2.51
CA GLY A 54 12.55 16.18 -3.81
C GLY A 54 12.48 15.24 -5.01
N ALA A 55 11.97 14.01 -4.84
CA ALA A 55 11.83 13.03 -5.92
C ALA A 55 10.65 13.32 -6.86
N SER A 56 9.95 14.45 -6.68
CA SER A 56 8.88 14.96 -7.56
C SER A 56 7.80 13.93 -7.96
N ILE A 57 7.51 12.92 -7.11
CA ILE A 57 6.41 11.98 -7.34
C ILE A 57 5.21 12.46 -6.54
N GLY A 58 4.17 12.92 -7.25
CA GLY A 58 2.93 13.38 -6.63
C GLY A 58 2.00 12.22 -6.23
N ILE A 59 0.96 12.54 -5.46
CA ILE A 59 -0.08 11.58 -5.09
C ILE A 59 -0.85 11.09 -6.33
N VAL A 60 -1.01 11.95 -7.33
CA VAL A 60 -1.64 11.61 -8.61
C VAL A 60 -0.81 10.61 -9.39
N ASP A 61 0.52 10.72 -9.35
CA ASP A 61 1.42 9.75 -9.99
C ASP A 61 1.37 8.39 -9.30
N LEU A 62 1.33 8.36 -7.96
CA LEU A 62 1.17 7.12 -7.18
C LEU A 62 -0.14 6.40 -7.52
N ILE A 63 -1.24 7.16 -7.63
CA ILE A 63 -2.53 6.63 -8.06
C ILE A 63 -2.44 6.13 -9.52
N GLY A 64 -1.76 6.87 -10.40
CA GLY A 64 -1.51 6.46 -11.78
C GLY A 64 -0.72 5.15 -11.88
N MET A 65 0.31 4.96 -11.06
CA MET A 65 1.08 3.71 -10.98
C MET A 65 0.20 2.54 -10.54
N TYR A 66 -0.72 2.75 -9.58
CA TYR A 66 -1.65 1.73 -9.14
C TYR A 66 -2.58 1.26 -10.28
N PHE A 67 -3.11 2.20 -11.07
CA PHE A 67 -3.92 1.86 -12.27
C PHE A 67 -3.11 1.14 -13.35
N ARG A 68 -1.83 1.50 -13.52
CA ARG A 68 -0.90 0.83 -14.46
C ARG A 68 -0.36 -0.51 -13.94
N ARG A 69 -0.78 -0.98 -12.76
CA ARG A 69 -0.25 -2.16 -12.05
C ARG A 69 1.28 -2.13 -11.86
N VAL A 70 1.84 -0.94 -11.65
CA VAL A 70 3.25 -0.74 -11.34
C VAL A 70 3.43 -0.69 -9.82
N ASP A 71 4.49 -1.32 -9.30
CA ASP A 71 4.81 -1.24 -7.89
C ASP A 71 5.41 0.14 -7.54
N ALA A 72 4.52 1.04 -7.12
CA ALA A 72 4.87 2.40 -6.71
C ALA A 72 5.95 2.45 -5.61
N ARG A 73 5.99 1.47 -4.70
CA ARG A 73 6.98 1.43 -3.61
C ARG A 73 8.39 1.25 -4.18
N THR A 74 8.55 0.37 -5.16
CA THR A 74 9.83 0.10 -5.80
C THR A 74 10.30 1.30 -6.63
N ILE A 75 9.39 1.95 -7.37
CA ILE A 75 9.71 3.15 -8.17
C ILE A 75 10.12 4.32 -7.28
N VAL A 76 9.32 4.63 -6.24
CA VAL A 76 9.61 5.74 -5.30
C VAL A 76 10.97 5.54 -4.65
N ARG A 77 11.24 4.36 -4.08
CA ARG A 77 12.52 4.10 -3.40
C ARG A 77 13.70 4.25 -4.37
N SER A 78 13.59 3.71 -5.57
CA SER A 78 14.64 3.82 -6.58
C SER A 78 14.87 5.28 -6.96
N LYS A 79 13.80 6.06 -7.17
CA LYS A 79 13.90 7.48 -7.50
C LYS A 79 14.49 8.30 -6.35
N VAL A 80 14.12 8.01 -5.10
CA VAL A 80 14.71 8.65 -3.91
C VAL A 80 16.23 8.43 -3.88
N THR A 81 16.70 7.20 -4.13
CA THR A 81 18.14 6.89 -4.19
C THR A 81 18.84 7.64 -5.32
N ALA A 82 18.22 7.72 -6.50
CA ALA A 82 18.77 8.47 -7.63
C ALA A 82 18.93 9.97 -7.30
N VAL A 83 17.89 10.58 -6.72
CA VAL A 83 17.92 12.01 -6.35
C VAL A 83 18.93 12.29 -5.24
N GLN A 84 19.05 11.38 -4.27
CA GLN A 84 20.09 11.49 -3.23
C GLN A 84 21.52 11.38 -3.79
N ALA A 85 21.71 10.71 -4.92
CA ALA A 85 22.98 10.64 -5.63
C ALA A 85 23.25 11.85 -6.54
N GLY A 86 22.32 12.80 -6.63
CA GLY A 86 22.43 13.97 -7.48
C GLY A 86 21.90 13.78 -8.90
N LEU A 87 21.32 12.61 -9.23
CA LEU A 87 20.65 12.41 -10.51
C LEU A 87 19.35 13.21 -10.51
N THR A 88 19.22 14.15 -11.45
CA THR A 88 18.10 15.09 -11.46
C THR A 88 16.90 14.52 -12.22
N ASP A 89 15.68 15.04 -11.99
CA ASP A 89 14.45 14.65 -12.70
C ASP A 89 14.55 14.69 -14.24
N LYS A 90 15.52 15.44 -14.78
CA LYS A 90 15.81 15.55 -16.21
C LYS A 90 16.50 14.30 -16.78
N GLU A 91 17.21 13.55 -15.94
CA GLU A 91 17.97 12.35 -16.30
C GLU A 91 17.19 11.08 -15.99
N LEU A 92 16.38 11.09 -14.92
CA LEU A 92 15.55 9.97 -14.50
C LEU A 92 14.10 10.38 -14.25
N ASN A 93 13.30 10.29 -15.31
CA ASN A 93 11.87 10.52 -15.22
C ASN A 93 11.15 9.31 -14.60
N SER A 94 10.18 9.54 -13.71
CA SER A 94 9.32 8.48 -13.14
C SER A 94 8.66 7.62 -14.21
N GLY A 95 8.21 8.21 -15.32
CA GLY A 95 7.61 7.47 -16.44
C GLY A 95 8.57 6.53 -17.16
N GLN A 96 9.87 6.83 -17.21
CA GLN A 96 10.88 5.93 -17.78
C GLN A 96 11.16 4.75 -16.86
N LEU A 97 11.26 5.02 -15.55
CA LEU A 97 11.38 3.97 -14.52
C LEU A 97 10.15 3.05 -14.55
N GLU A 98 8.95 3.60 -14.70
CA GLU A 98 7.71 2.84 -14.88
C GLU A 98 7.72 1.99 -16.16
N ALA A 99 8.11 2.56 -17.29
CA ALA A 99 8.18 1.84 -18.57
C ALA A 99 9.18 0.67 -18.49
N HIS A 100 10.33 0.88 -17.84
CA HIS A 100 11.31 -0.18 -17.62
C HIS A 100 10.80 -1.27 -16.67
N PHE A 101 10.07 -0.89 -15.61
CA PHE A 101 9.41 -1.84 -14.71
C PHE A 101 8.38 -2.70 -15.46
N LEU A 102 7.58 -2.09 -16.32
CA LEU A 102 6.59 -2.79 -17.16
C LEU A 102 7.23 -3.70 -18.21
N ALA A 103 8.43 -3.36 -18.68
CA ALA A 103 9.23 -4.23 -19.54
C ALA A 103 9.83 -5.46 -18.79
N GLY A 104 9.57 -5.59 -17.48
CA GLY A 104 10.08 -6.68 -16.64
C GLY A 104 11.51 -6.43 -16.12
N GLY A 105 12.01 -5.20 -16.23
CA GLY A 105 13.34 -4.81 -15.78
C GLY A 105 13.44 -4.57 -14.27
N ASN A 106 14.62 -4.80 -13.70
CA ASN A 106 14.90 -4.53 -12.29
C ASN A 106 15.32 -3.07 -12.09
N VAL A 107 14.33 -2.20 -11.88
CA VAL A 107 14.53 -0.76 -11.67
C VAL A 107 15.54 -0.43 -10.56
N PRO A 108 15.48 -1.03 -9.35
CA PRO A 108 16.48 -0.78 -8.32
C PRO A 108 17.92 -1.08 -8.74
N GLN A 109 18.13 -2.13 -9.52
CA GLN A 109 19.48 -2.53 -9.94
C GLN A 109 20.06 -1.53 -10.96
N VAL A 110 19.24 -1.03 -11.88
CA VAL A 110 19.67 -0.02 -12.87
C VAL A 110 20.03 1.29 -12.17
N VAL A 111 19.20 1.76 -11.23
CA VAL A 111 19.52 2.98 -10.47
C VAL A 111 20.83 2.83 -9.70
N ARG A 112 21.06 1.68 -9.06
CA ARG A 112 22.32 1.41 -8.36
C ARG A 112 23.55 1.33 -9.27
N ALA A 113 23.37 1.09 -10.56
CA ALA A 113 24.47 1.10 -11.53
C ALA A 113 24.76 2.51 -12.07
N LEU A 114 23.81 3.45 -11.92
CA LEU A 114 23.94 4.84 -12.33
C LEU A 114 24.57 5.75 -11.25
N VAL A 115 24.53 5.31 -9.99
CA VAL A 115 25.08 6.00 -8.81
C VAL A 115 26.41 5.39 -8.44
#